data_AF-A0A564YDM4-F1
#
_entry.id   AF-A0A564YDM4-F1
#
_cell.length_a   1.000
_cell.length_b   1.000
_cell.length_c   1.000
_cell.angle_alpha   90.00
_cell.angle_beta   90.00
_cell.angle_gamma   90.00
#
_symmetry.space_group_name_H-M   'P 1'
#
loop_
_entity.id
_entity.type
_entity.pdbx_description
1 polymer ?
#
loop_
_entity_poly.entity_id
_entity_poly.type
_entity_poly.pdbx_seq_one_letter_code
_entity_poly.pdbx_strand_id
1 'polypeptide(L)' 'MIFNAVLERRSPEGLGLAIKRGCPEEWTSYGALVVDILSTGPAYGKLRSGDVIMSVNGVSLEGKSHSE' A
#
# COMPACT_ATOMS: atom_id res chain seq x y z
N MET A 1 -12.25 6.74 -5.49
CA MET A 1 -12.57 7.45 -4.24
C MET A 1 -11.33 7.40 -3.36
N ILE A 2 -10.89 8.52 -2.80
CA ILE A 2 -9.73 8.57 -1.91
C ILE A 2 -10.23 8.36 -0.48
N PHE A 3 -9.54 7.52 0.28
CA PHE A 3 -9.86 7.25 1.68
C PHE A 3 -8.59 7.00 2.49
N ASN A 4 -8.71 7.08 3.81
CA ASN A 4 -7.63 6.76 4.74
C ASN A 4 -7.92 5.43 5.43
N ALA A 5 -6.89 4.62 5.61
CA ALA A 5 -6.95 3.40 6.40
C ALA A 5 -5.83 3.40 7.44
N VAL A 6 -6.15 2.97 8.65
CA VAL A 6 -5.16 2.79 9.74
C VAL A 6 -4.92 1.31 9.94
N LEU A 7 -3.66 0.89 9.83
CA LEU A 7 -3.23 -0.49 10.00
C LEU A 7 -2.36 -0.60 11.25
N GLU A 8 -2.62 -1.62 12.07
CA GLU A 8 -1.78 -1.96 13.21
C GLU A 8 -0.98 -3.20 12.86
N ARG A 9 0.34 -3.13 13.02
CA ARG A 9 1.23 -4.26 12.70
C ARG A 9 0.99 -5.40 13.68
N ARG A 10 0.80 -6.61 13.17
CA ARG A 10 0.76 -7.85 13.97
C ARG A 10 2.03 -8.67 13.75
N SER A 11 2.61 -9.23 14.82
CA SER A 11 3.69 -10.23 14.69
C SER A 11 3.08 -11.63 14.61
N PRO A 12 3.49 -12.50 13.67
CA PRO A 12 4.54 -12.33 12.66
C PRO A 12 4.06 -11.77 11.30
N GLU A 13 2.75 -11.57 11.13
CA GLU A 13 2.07 -11.31 9.83
C GLU A 13 2.39 -9.95 9.17
N GLY A 14 2.95 -9.00 9.92
CA GLY A 14 3.20 -7.65 9.46
C GLY A 14 1.89 -6.85 9.32
N LEU A 15 1.73 -6.17 8.20
CA LEU A 15 0.50 -5.43 7.87
C LEU A 15 -0.50 -6.27 7.06
N GLY A 16 -0.08 -7.43 6.54
CA GLY A 16 -0.95 -8.35 5.79
C GLY A 16 -1.34 -7.84 4.39
N LEU A 17 -0.49 -7.06 3.73
CA LEU A 17 -0.68 -6.66 2.33
C LEU A 17 0.62 -6.84 1.53
N ALA A 18 0.48 -7.05 0.23
CA ALA A 18 1.57 -7.00 -0.73
C ALA A 18 1.38 -5.82 -1.67
N ILE A 19 2.47 -5.13 -2.00
CA ILE A 19 2.46 -3.98 -2.91
C ILE A 19 3.39 -4.21 -4.10
N LYS A 20 3.05 -3.57 -5.22
CA LYS A 20 3.90 -3.42 -6.39
C LYS A 20 4.02 -1.94 -6.74
N ARG A 21 5.23 -1.50 -7.07
CA ARG A 21 5.47 -0.23 -7.77
C ARG A 21 5.89 -0.56 -9.20
N GLY A 22 5.37 0.19 -10.17
CA GLY A 22 5.84 0.15 -11.55
C GLY A 22 7.02 1.11 -11.76
N CYS A 23 7.51 1.17 -12.99
CA CYS A 23 8.66 2.01 -13.33
C CYS A 23 8.37 3.51 -13.11
N PRO A 24 9.40 4.34 -12.91
CA PRO A 24 9.24 5.80 -12.70
C PRO A 24 8.48 6.51 -13.83
N GLU A 25 8.44 5.93 -15.01
CA GLU A 25 7.82 6.47 -16.23
C GLU A 25 6.31 6.13 -16.32
N GLU A 26 5.79 5.28 -15.44
CA GLU A 26 4.39 4.87 -15.39
C GLU A 26 3.59 5.70 -14.37
N TRP A 27 2.25 5.66 -14.46
CA TRP A 27 1.33 6.24 -13.45
C TRP A 27 1.57 5.70 -12.02
N THR A 28 2.28 4.59 -11.88
CA THR A 28 2.78 4.08 -10.60
C THR A 28 3.87 4.93 -9.95
N SER A 29 4.35 5.98 -10.62
CA SER A 29 5.23 7.00 -10.00
C SER A 29 4.54 7.73 -8.85
N TYR A 30 3.22 7.84 -8.87
CA TYR A 30 2.42 8.54 -7.86
C TYR A 30 2.10 7.69 -6.61
N GLY A 31 2.37 6.36 -6.62
CA GLY A 31 1.98 5.51 -5.50
C GLY A 31 2.37 4.04 -5.62
N ALA A 32 1.88 3.22 -4.70
CA ALA A 32 2.10 1.77 -4.68
C ALA A 32 0.78 1.02 -4.82
N LEU A 33 0.70 0.10 -5.78
CA LEU A 33 -0.48 -0.73 -6.03
C LEU A 33 -0.54 -1.87 -5.02
N VAL A 34 -1.66 -2.04 -4.33
CA VAL A 34 -1.95 -3.23 -3.52
C VAL A 34 -2.27 -4.38 -4.48
N VAL A 35 -1.45 -5.43 -4.46
CA VAL A 35 -1.62 -6.59 -5.35
C VAL A 35 -2.27 -7.77 -4.64
N ASP A 36 -2.08 -7.89 -3.32
CA ASP A 36 -2.67 -8.96 -2.53
C ASP A 36 -2.91 -8.55 -1.08
N ILE A 37 -3.87 -9.19 -0.42
CA ILE A 37 -4.24 -8.96 0.98
C ILE A 37 -4.42 -10.30 1.68
N LEU A 38 -3.70 -10.48 2.77
CA LEU A 38 -3.84 -11.63 3.65
C LEU A 38 -5.20 -11.57 4.36
N SER A 39 -6.04 -12.58 4.18
CA SER A 39 -7.41 -12.63 4.73
C SER A 39 -7.48 -12.59 6.26
N THR A 40 -6.41 -12.98 6.96
CA THR A 40 -6.30 -12.92 8.42
C THR A 40 -5.53 -11.68 8.92
N GLY A 41 -5.00 -10.88 7.98
CA GLY A 41 -4.08 -9.80 8.25
C GLY A 41 -4.75 -8.45 8.55
N PRO A 42 -4.00 -7.48 9.12
CA PRO A 42 -4.53 -6.16 9.48
C PRO A 42 -5.14 -5.34 8.33
N ALA A 43 -4.70 -5.57 7.09
CA ALA A 43 -5.22 -4.88 5.91
C ALA A 43 -6.58 -5.42 5.41
N TYR A 44 -6.98 -6.62 5.85
CA TYR A 44 -8.23 -7.23 5.40
C TYR A 44 -9.46 -6.41 5.80
N GLY A 45 -10.34 -6.16 4.83
CA GLY A 45 -11.54 -5.33 5.01
C GLY A 45 -11.30 -3.82 5.07
N LYS A 46 -10.03 -3.38 5.15
CA LYS A 46 -9.64 -1.96 5.14
C LYS A 46 -9.11 -1.52 3.78
N LEU A 47 -8.37 -2.40 3.10
CA LEU A 47 -7.85 -2.19 1.75
C LEU A 47 -8.35 -3.31 0.83
N ARG A 48 -8.10 -3.15 -0.46
CA ARG A 48 -8.45 -4.11 -1.52
C ARG A 48 -7.30 -4.22 -2.53
N SER A 49 -7.13 -5.39 -3.14
CA SER A 49 -6.31 -5.50 -4.35
C SER A 49 -6.84 -4.54 -5.42
N GLY A 50 -5.93 -3.79 -6.04
CA GLY A 50 -6.27 -2.71 -6.97
C GLY A 50 -6.24 -1.31 -6.35
N ASP A 51 -6.24 -1.17 -5.02
CA ASP A 51 -6.07 0.12 -4.37
C ASP A 51 -4.65 0.66 -4.59
N VAL A 52 -4.52 1.98 -4.70
CA VAL A 52 -3.23 2.67 -4.86
C VAL A 52 -2.94 3.49 -3.62
N ILE A 53 -1.88 3.13 -2.92
CA ILE A 53 -1.37 3.87 -1.77
C ILE A 53 -0.64 5.10 -2.32
N MET A 54 -1.15 6.29 -2.01
CA MET A 54 -0.52 7.56 -2.41
C MET A 54 0.32 8.17 -1.28
N SER A 55 0.04 7.83 -0.03
CA SER A 55 0.77 8.34 1.12
C SER A 55 0.75 7.34 2.28
N VAL A 56 1.84 7.31 3.06
CA VAL A 56 1.95 6.51 4.28
C VAL A 56 2.29 7.44 5.43
N ASN A 57 1.49 7.42 6.49
CA ASN A 57 1.68 8.26 7.69
C ASN A 57 1.88 9.77 7.37
N GLY A 58 1.14 10.28 6.37
CA GLY A 58 1.23 11.67 5.92
C GLY A 58 2.38 11.98 4.96
N VAL A 59 3.25 11.01 4.65
CA VAL A 59 4.33 11.17 3.67
C VAL A 59 3.86 10.70 2.30
N SER A 60 3.97 11.57 1.29
CA SER A 60 3.65 11.23 -0.10
C SER A 60 4.61 10.17 -0.65
N LEU A 61 4.05 9.25 -1.43
CA LEU A 61 4.78 8.21 -2.15
C LEU A 61 5.24 8.66 -3.55
N GLU A 62 4.84 9.85 -3.99
CA GLU A 62 5.26 10.41 -5.28
C GLU A 62 6.79 10.56 -5.36
N GLY A 63 7.39 10.03 -6.44
CA GLY A 63 8.83 10.12 -6.68
C GLY A 63 9.70 9.29 -5.73
N LYS A 64 9.11 8.53 -4.81
CA LYS A 64 9.83 7.61 -3.91
C LYS A 64 10.16 6.28 -4.60
N SER A 65 11.37 5.77 -4.34
CA SER A 65 11.77 4.44 -4.80
C SER A 65 10.98 3.33 -4.11
N HIS A 66 11.04 2.10 -4.62
CA HIS A 66 10.35 0.97 -3.98
C HIS A 66 10.91 0.65 -2.58
N SER A 67 12.18 0.95 -2.33
CA SER A 67 12.86 0.72 -1.05
C SER A 67 12.60 1.82 0.00
N GLU A 68 12.11 2.99 -0.42
CA GLU A 68 11.85 4.15 0.44
C GLU A 68 10.44 4.19 1.01
#